data_AF-A0A6L2KME3-F1
#
_entry.id   AF-A0A6L2KME3-F1
#
_cell.length_a   1.000
_cell.length_b   1.000
_cell.length_c   1.000
_cell.angle_alpha   90.00
_cell.angle_beta   90.00
_cell.angle_gamma   90.00
#
_symmetry.space_group_name_H-M   'P 1'
#
loop_
_entity.id
_entity.type
_entity.pdbx_description
1 polymer ?
#
loop_
_entity_poly.entity_id
_entity_poly.type
_entity_poly.pdbx_seq_one_letter_code
_entity_poly.pdbx_strand_id
1 'polypeptide(L)'
;MNIWKVIQNGNSMKRTRRDHDGNVIILPPTTAKEHIAIQRESKARTTLLQSIPDDHVADFHYIDDAKDIWNVVKARFGGNAESKKIRKSMLKQEFLEFRIGEVEGLHKGYDRMQKILSQLKPNAEDIVGILYIDDTK
;
A
#
# COMPACT_ATOMS: atom_id res chain seq x y z
N MET A 1 7.07 -1.63 -9.62
CA MET A 1 5.87 -2.40 -9.19
C MET A 1 4.96 -1.46 -8.42
N ASN A 2 3.63 -1.56 -8.55
CA ASN A 2 2.71 -0.61 -7.91
C ASN A 2 1.97 -1.30 -6.75
N ILE A 3 2.38 -0.99 -5.51
CA ILE A 3 1.81 -1.54 -4.27
C ILE A 3 0.33 -1.14 -4.14
N TRP A 4 -0.01 0.07 -4.58
CA TRP A 4 -1.38 0.56 -4.54
C TRP A 4 -2.35 -0.32 -5.33
N LYS A 5 -1.95 -0.81 -6.51
CA LYS A 5 -2.76 -1.71 -7.33
C LYS A 5 -2.98 -3.07 -6.65
N VAL A 6 -2.03 -3.54 -5.85
CA VAL A 6 -2.19 -4.77 -5.03
C VAL A 6 -3.28 -4.54 -3.99
N ILE A 7 -3.21 -3.44 -3.24
CA ILE A 7 -4.20 -3.06 -2.22
C ILE A 7 -5.60 -2.87 -2.81
N GLN A 8 -5.72 -2.24 -3.99
CA GLN A 8 -7.03 -2.05 -4.63
C GLN A 8 -7.66 -3.37 -5.09
N ASN A 9 -6.83 -4.25 -5.65
CA ASN A 9 -7.28 -5.54 -6.16
C ASN A 9 -7.61 -6.52 -5.02
N GLY A 10 -6.89 -6.44 -3.89
CA GLY A 10 -6.99 -7.37 -2.76
C GLY A 10 -6.38 -8.74 -3.08
N ASN A 11 -6.37 -9.61 -2.07
CA ASN A 11 -5.74 -10.92 -2.17
C ASN A 11 -6.59 -11.94 -2.94
N SER A 12 -6.69 -11.73 -4.26
CA SER A 12 -7.50 -12.57 -5.16
C SER A 12 -6.90 -13.95 -5.45
N MET A 13 -5.70 -14.26 -4.95
CA MET A 13 -4.95 -15.47 -5.31
C MET A 13 -4.78 -16.47 -4.16
N LYS A 14 -5.46 -16.28 -3.02
CA LYS A 14 -5.57 -17.30 -1.97
C LYS A 14 -6.30 -18.52 -2.54
N ARG A 15 -5.57 -19.57 -2.90
CA ARG A 15 -6.17 -20.86 -3.25
C ARG A 15 -6.70 -21.51 -1.99
N THR A 16 -8.00 -21.76 -1.99
CA THR A 16 -8.69 -22.42 -0.88
C THR A 16 -9.39 -23.69 -1.36
N ARG A 17 -9.52 -24.67 -0.46
CA ARG A 17 -10.28 -25.90 -0.66
C ARG A 17 -11.14 -26.13 0.59
N ARG A 18 -12.23 -26.89 0.48
CA ARG A 18 -12.92 -27.42 1.67
C ARG A 18 -12.42 -28.83 2.00
N ASP A 19 -12.14 -29.07 3.27
CA ASP A 19 -11.85 -30.41 3.78
C ASP A 19 -13.16 -31.24 3.88
N HIS A 20 -13.04 -32.47 4.40
CA HIS A 20 -14.17 -33.39 4.55
C HIS A 20 -15.20 -32.92 5.58
N ASP A 21 -14.78 -32.06 6.51
CA ASP A 21 -15.62 -31.48 7.57
C ASP A 21 -16.23 -30.12 7.14
N GLY A 22 -15.90 -29.65 5.94
CA GLY A 22 -16.40 -28.40 5.37
C GLY A 22 -15.59 -27.16 5.74
N ASN A 23 -14.45 -27.29 6.44
CA ASN A 23 -13.59 -26.17 6.77
C ASN A 23 -12.80 -25.70 5.55
N VAL A 24 -12.58 -24.38 5.46
CA VAL A 24 -11.77 -23.78 4.41
C VAL A 24 -10.29 -23.94 4.75
N ILE A 25 -9.55 -24.70 3.95
CA ILE A 25 -8.09 -24.86 4.03
C ILE A 25 -7.39 -23.99 2.98
N ILE A 26 -6.28 -23.34 3.37
CA ILE A 26 -5.41 -22.60 2.46
C ILE A 26 -4.43 -23.58 1.83
N LEU A 27 -4.39 -23.62 0.50
CA LEU A 27 -3.47 -24.46 -0.24
C LEU A 27 -2.13 -23.73 -0.46
N PRO A 28 -1.00 -24.46 -0.48
CA PRO A 28 0.27 -23.87 -0.82
C PRO A 28 0.27 -23.37 -2.28
N PRO A 29 1.00 -22.29 -2.59
CA PRO A 29 1.21 -21.85 -3.97
C PRO A 29 1.93 -22.94 -4.76
N THR A 30 1.46 -23.16 -5.99
CA THR A 30 2.00 -24.14 -6.93
C THR A 30 2.55 -23.52 -8.21
N THR A 31 2.24 -22.25 -8.48
CA THR A 31 2.70 -21.54 -9.69
C THR A 31 3.58 -20.34 -9.34
N ALA A 32 4.52 -20.01 -10.22
CA ALA A 32 5.37 -18.81 -10.05
C ALA A 32 4.54 -17.52 -9.92
N LYS A 33 3.40 -17.43 -10.62
CA LYS A 33 2.48 -16.29 -10.51
C LYS A 33 1.87 -16.19 -9.11
N GLU A 34 1.52 -17.32 -8.49
CA GLU A 34 1.01 -17.38 -7.10
C GLU A 34 2.06 -16.92 -6.10
N HIS A 35 3.28 -17.45 -6.19
CA HIS A 35 4.39 -17.00 -5.34
C HIS A 35 4.64 -15.49 -5.45
N ILE A 36 4.65 -14.97 -6.68
CA ILE A 36 4.83 -13.53 -6.92
C ILE A 36 3.69 -12.70 -6.32
N ALA A 37 2.43 -13.16 -6.41
CA ALA A 37 1.31 -12.44 -5.82
C ALA A 37 1.33 -12.48 -4.29
N ILE A 38 1.68 -13.61 -3.68
CA ILE A 38 1.84 -13.71 -2.22
C ILE A 38 2.94 -12.76 -1.75
N GLN A 39 4.09 -12.72 -2.43
CA GLN A 39 5.17 -11.80 -2.07
C GLN A 39 4.75 -10.34 -2.19
N ARG A 40 3.97 -10.00 -3.23
CA ARG A 40 3.40 -8.65 -3.43
C ARG A 40 2.43 -8.26 -2.32
N GLU A 41 1.57 -9.19 -1.93
CA GLU A 41 0.59 -9.00 -0.86
C GLU A 41 1.29 -8.80 0.49
N SER A 42 2.23 -9.68 0.84
CA SER A 42 3.04 -9.55 2.06
C SER A 42 3.77 -8.22 2.09
N LYS A 43 4.33 -7.79 0.97
CA LYS A 43 4.99 -6.47 0.88
C LYS A 43 4.01 -5.32 1.09
N ALA A 44 2.85 -5.36 0.45
CA ALA A 44 1.82 -4.33 0.61
C ALA A 44 1.35 -4.24 2.07
N ARG A 45 1.13 -5.39 2.73
CA ARG A 45 0.75 -5.48 4.13
C ARG A 45 1.82 -4.91 5.05
N THR A 46 3.09 -5.30 4.88
CA THR A 46 4.19 -4.77 5.70
C THR A 46 4.35 -3.26 5.53
N THR A 47 4.31 -2.75 4.29
CA THR A 47 4.40 -1.31 4.03
C THR A 47 3.24 -0.52 4.65
N LEU A 48 2.01 -1.06 4.62
CA LEU A 48 0.87 -0.44 5.31
C LEU A 48 1.10 -0.37 6.81
N LEU A 49 1.45 -1.50 7.45
CA LEU A 49 1.67 -1.57 8.89
C LEU A 49 2.80 -0.64 9.35
N GLN A 50 3.90 -0.56 8.60
CA GLN A 50 5.02 0.37 8.87
C GLN A 50 4.65 1.85 8.72
N SER A 51 3.57 2.15 8.00
CA SER A 51 3.11 3.52 7.81
C SER A 51 2.10 3.96 8.86
N ILE A 52 1.53 3.02 9.63
CA ILE A 52 0.56 3.28 10.70
C ILE A 52 1.35 3.69 11.96
N PRO A 53 0.90 4.72 12.71
CA PRO A 53 1.49 5.07 14.00
C PRO A 53 1.52 3.88 14.98
N ASP A 54 2.64 3.71 15.70
CA ASP A 54 2.91 2.52 16.53
C ASP A 54 1.82 2.23 17.58
N ASP A 55 1.18 3.26 18.13
CA ASP A 55 0.07 3.18 19.09
C ASP A 55 -1.20 2.57 18.50
N HIS A 56 -1.30 2.50 17.18
CA HIS A 56 -2.44 1.94 16.46
C HIS A 56 -2.12 0.63 15.73
N VAL A 57 -0.86 0.24 15.56
CA VAL A 57 -0.45 -0.94 14.75
C VAL A 57 -1.10 -2.24 15.26
N ALA A 58 -1.21 -2.41 16.58
CA ALA A 58 -1.82 -3.60 17.20
C ALA A 58 -3.27 -3.84 16.74
N ASP A 59 -4.01 -2.78 16.41
CA ASP A 59 -5.40 -2.86 15.96
C ASP A 59 -5.55 -3.42 14.54
N PHE A 60 -4.44 -3.63 13.82
CA PHE A 60 -4.45 -4.16 12.45
C PHE A 60 -3.82 -5.55 12.34
N HIS A 61 -3.26 -6.10 13.44
CA HIS A 61 -2.54 -7.38 13.41
C HIS A 61 -3.40 -8.58 13.02
N TYR A 62 -4.71 -8.55 13.32
CA TYR A 62 -5.65 -9.62 12.99
C TYR A 62 -6.15 -9.58 11.53
N ILE A 63 -5.77 -8.56 10.76
CA ILE A 63 -6.24 -8.39 9.39
C ILE A 63 -5.22 -9.01 8.43
N ASP A 64 -5.69 -9.97 7.63
CA ASP A 64 -4.85 -10.79 6.76
C ASP A 64 -4.60 -10.19 5.37
N ASP A 65 -5.43 -9.24 4.94
CA ASP A 65 -5.39 -8.65 3.59
C ASP A 65 -5.01 -7.16 3.68
N ALA A 66 -4.06 -6.74 2.84
CA ALA A 66 -3.63 -5.35 2.71
C ALA A 66 -4.80 -4.43 2.32
N LYS A 67 -5.75 -4.92 1.51
CA LYS A 67 -6.98 -4.20 1.15
C LYS A 67 -7.86 -3.93 2.36
N ASP A 68 -8.02 -4.91 3.24
CA ASP A 68 -8.84 -4.78 4.43
C ASP A 68 -8.18 -3.87 5.46
N ILE A 69 -6.85 -3.97 5.64
CA ILE A 69 -6.08 -3.02 6.45
C ILE A 69 -6.31 -1.60 5.94
N TRP A 70 -6.21 -1.39 4.63
CA TRP A 70 -6.47 -0.08 4.03
C TRP A 70 -7.92 0.40 4.23
N ASN A 71 -8.90 -0.49 4.16
CA ASN A 71 -10.30 -0.14 4.43
C ASN A 71 -10.53 0.28 5.88
N VAL A 72 -9.93 -0.42 6.84
CA VAL A 72 -9.99 -0.04 8.27
C VAL A 72 -9.26 1.28 8.51
N VAL A 73 -8.08 1.49 7.90
CA VAL A 73 -7.37 2.78 7.95
C VAL A 73 -8.24 3.91 7.40
N LYS A 74 -8.91 3.70 6.25
CA LYS A 74 -9.85 4.71 5.71
C LYS A 74 -11.06 4.93 6.59
N ALA A 75 -11.62 3.90 7.22
CA ALA A 75 -12.78 4.04 8.08
C ALA A 75 -12.44 4.82 9.35
N ARG A 76 -11.27 4.53 9.95
CA ARG A 76 -10.81 5.17 11.18
C ARG A 76 -10.23 6.56 10.95
N PHE A 77 -9.44 6.72 9.87
CA PHE A 77 -8.64 7.92 9.62
C PHE A 77 -9.05 8.68 8.35
N GLY A 78 -10.13 8.28 7.68
CA GLY A 78 -10.55 8.85 6.40
C GLY A 78 -10.69 10.37 6.47
N GLY A 79 -10.06 11.07 5.51
CA GLY A 79 -10.15 12.53 5.40
C GLY A 79 -9.29 13.31 6.42
N ASN A 80 -8.64 12.65 7.38
CA ASN A 80 -7.80 13.31 8.38
C ASN A 80 -6.31 13.33 8.00
N ALA A 81 -5.50 14.03 8.81
CA ALA A 81 -4.06 14.18 8.58
C ALA A 81 -3.29 12.85 8.63
N GLU A 82 -3.74 11.89 9.44
CA GLU A 82 -3.06 10.59 9.60
C GLU A 82 -3.23 9.71 8.36
N SER A 83 -4.44 9.60 7.78
CA SER A 83 -4.59 8.86 6.51
C SER A 83 -3.82 9.50 5.36
N LYS A 84 -3.70 10.85 5.35
CA LYS A 84 -2.83 11.57 4.40
C LYS A 84 -1.35 11.21 4.62
N LYS A 85 -0.87 11.18 5.88
CA LYS A 85 0.51 10.77 6.22
C LYS A 85 0.81 9.33 5.82
N ILE A 86 -0.09 8.39 6.14
CA ILE A 86 0.04 6.97 5.77
C ILE A 86 0.18 6.84 4.25
N ARG A 87 -0.73 7.46 3.49
CA ARG A 87 -0.68 7.43 2.02
C ARG A 87 0.62 8.06 1.48
N LYS A 88 1.06 9.18 2.05
CA LYS A 88 2.29 9.89 1.64
C LYS A 88 3.54 9.05 1.93
N SER A 89 3.61 8.38 3.08
CA SER A 89 4.69 7.45 3.45
C SER A 89 4.82 6.32 2.45
N MET A 90 3.70 5.70 2.08
CA MET A 90 3.67 4.63 1.09
C MET A 90 4.13 5.08 -0.30
N LEU A 91 3.70 6.26 -0.75
CA LEU A 91 4.14 6.81 -2.04
C LEU A 91 5.64 7.14 -2.05
N LYS A 92 6.19 7.60 -0.93
CA LYS A 92 7.64 7.77 -0.77
C LYS A 92 8.36 6.43 -0.89
N GLN A 93 7.85 5.37 -0.27
CA GLN A 93 8.44 4.05 -0.39
C GLN A 93 8.36 3.52 -1.82
N GLU A 94 7.23 3.70 -2.52
CA GLU A 94 7.11 3.34 -3.95
C GLU A 94 8.11 4.12 -4.84
N PHE A 95 8.36 5.39 -4.51
CA PHE A 95 9.37 6.21 -5.20
C PHE A 95 10.81 5.72 -4.93
N LEU A 96 11.15 5.44 -3.67
CA LEU A 96 12.49 4.97 -3.29
C LEU A 96 12.83 3.62 -3.91
N GLU A 97 11.83 2.75 -4.06
CA GLU A 97 11.98 1.44 -4.71
C GLU A 97 11.79 1.50 -6.24
N PHE A 98 11.62 2.69 -6.81
CA PHE A 98 11.34 2.84 -8.22
C PHE A 98 12.53 2.36 -9.06
N ARG A 99 12.24 1.43 -9.96
CA ARG A 99 13.16 0.94 -10.99
C ARG A 99 12.40 0.81 -12.30
N ILE A 100 13.07 1.18 -13.39
CA ILE A 100 12.61 0.91 -14.76
C ILE A 100 13.08 -0.49 -15.12
N GLY A 101 12.16 -1.36 -15.52
CA GLY A 101 12.54 -2.69 -16.00
C GLY A 101 13.10 -2.61 -17.42
N GLU A 102 14.07 -3.45 -17.77
CA GLU A 102 14.66 -3.49 -19.12
C GLU A 102 13.60 -3.67 -20.22
N VAL A 103 12.59 -4.51 -19.95
CA VAL A 103 11.47 -4.79 -20.88
C VAL A 103 10.41 -3.69 -20.88
N GLU A 104 10.39 -2.82 -19.87
CA GLU A 104 9.37 -1.79 -19.72
C GLU A 104 9.60 -0.58 -20.63
N GLY A 105 10.87 -0.27 -20.92
CA GLY A 105 11.27 0.89 -21.71
C GLY A 105 11.14 2.22 -20.96
N LEU A 106 11.93 3.21 -21.38
CA LEU A 106 12.05 4.50 -20.71
C LEU A 106 10.73 5.28 -20.67
N HIS A 107 9.96 5.26 -21.75
CA HIS A 107 8.70 6.03 -21.87
C HIS A 107 7.68 5.60 -20.80
N LYS A 108 7.39 4.30 -20.72
CA LYS A 108 6.47 3.75 -19.72
C LYS A 108 7.00 3.87 -18.30
N GLY A 109 8.32 3.77 -18.12
CA GLY A 109 8.99 4.08 -16.86
C GLY A 109 8.72 5.52 -16.43
N TYR A 110 8.90 6.48 -17.33
CA TYR A 110 8.66 7.91 -17.09
C TYR A 110 7.20 8.19 -16.69
N ASP A 111 6.22 7.60 -17.39
CA ASP A 111 4.79 7.78 -17.05
C ASP A 111 4.47 7.31 -15.63
N ARG A 112 5.04 6.16 -15.21
CA ARG A 112 4.87 5.66 -13.84
C ARG A 112 5.52 6.59 -12.81
N MET A 113 6.72 7.09 -13.10
CA MET A 113 7.42 8.04 -12.23
C MET A 113 6.63 9.34 -12.08
N GLN A 114 6.14 9.90 -13.18
CA GLN A 114 5.27 11.09 -13.18
C GLN A 114 4.01 10.86 -12.36
N LYS A 115 3.39 9.69 -12.46
CA LYS A 115 2.23 9.35 -11.65
C LYS A 115 2.54 9.36 -10.15
N ILE A 116 3.66 8.77 -9.72
CA ILE A 116 4.08 8.79 -8.30
C ILE A 116 4.32 10.23 -7.84
N LEU A 117 5.07 11.02 -8.62
CA LEU A 117 5.36 12.43 -8.32
C LEU A 117 4.08 13.26 -8.24
N SER A 118 3.12 13.07 -9.14
CA SER A 118 1.85 13.78 -9.14
C SER A 118 1.05 13.57 -7.85
N GLN A 119 1.15 12.38 -7.25
CA GLN A 119 0.46 12.04 -6.00
C GLN A 119 1.24 12.45 -4.74
N LEU A 120 2.56 12.68 -4.87
CA LEU A 120 3.40 13.23 -3.81
C LEU A 120 3.33 14.75 -3.72
N LYS A 121 2.89 15.43 -4.79
CA LYS A 121 2.76 16.89 -4.78
C LYS A 121 1.88 17.32 -3.60
N PRO A 122 2.33 18.30 -2.81
CA PRO A 122 1.51 18.86 -1.75
C PRO A 122 0.24 19.46 -2.35
N ASN A 123 -0.90 19.07 -1.80
CA ASN A 123 -2.18 19.73 -2.00
C ASN A 123 -2.11 21.17 -1.46
N ALA A 124 -2.95 22.08 -1.95
CA ALA A 124 -2.93 23.50 -1.53
C ALA A 124 -2.97 23.67 0.01
N GLU A 125 -3.67 22.77 0.71
CA GLU A 125 -3.70 22.70 2.18
C GLU A 125 -2.33 22.37 2.82
N ASP A 126 -1.54 21.49 2.20
CA ASP A 126 -0.17 21.15 2.65
C ASP A 126 0.78 22.35 2.46
N ILE A 127 0.53 23.18 1.43
CA ILE A 127 1.32 24.39 1.15
C ILE A 127 1.01 25.49 2.17
N VAL A 128 -0.27 25.67 2.52
CA VAL A 128 -0.70 26.60 3.58
C VAL A 128 -0.10 26.18 4.93
N GLY A 129 -0.08 24.89 5.26
CA GLY A 129 0.58 24.42 6.49
C GLY A 129 2.09 24.69 6.54
N ILE A 130 2.79 24.74 5.39
CA ILE A 130 4.23 25.04 5.32
C ILE A 130 4.50 26.54 5.37
N LEU A 131 3.68 27.36 4.70
CA LEU A 131 3.85 28.82 4.66
C LEU A 131 3.58 29.50 6.02
N TYR A 132 2.81 28.87 6.91
CA TYR A 132 2.46 29.43 8.23
C TYR A 132 3.39 28.94 9.37
N ILE A 133 4.34 28.05 9.10
CA ILE A 133 5.32 27.60 10.11
C ILE A 133 6.55 28.52 10.19
N ASP A 134 6.79 29.36 9.18
CA ASP A 134 8.00 30.22 9.13
C ASP A 134 7.85 31.60 9.82
N ASP A 135 6.68 31.98 10.32
CA ASP A 135 6.44 33.32 10.90
C ASP A 135 6.30 33.37 12.43
N THR A 136 6.62 32.31 13.17
CA THR A 136 6.72 32.39 14.65
C THR A 136 7.89 31.61 15.24
N LYS A 137 9.10 32.19 15.16
CA LYS A 137 9.97 32.39 16.33
C LYS A 137 11.11 33.37 16.04
#